data_AF-A0A7S2EUA2-F1
#
_entry.id   AF-A0A7S2EUA2-F1
#
_cell.length_a   1.000
_cell.length_b   1.000
_cell.length_c   1.000
_cell.angle_alpha   90.00
_cell.angle_beta   90.00
_cell.angle_gamma   90.00
#
_symmetry.space_group_name_H-M   'P 1'
#
loop_
_entity.id
_entity.type
_entity.pdbx_description
1 polymer ?
#
loop_
_entity_poly.entity_id
_entity_poly.type
_entity_poly.pdbx_seq_one_letter_code
_entity_poly.pdbx_strand_id
1 'polypeptide(L)'
;HITASITKPIIHISKEMKKFNCLEASDPSPRFISDIKSGDIQSVHDTFEFLFQMVHLANSAYFSGDLMVAYKSLVNKLSAFKRLNNNKAVGVASNNLGNIMLAMYRTMVKCGDTAFGHLTKQQIISKGTAYFLQAINLGEEIYERFYEIEGWSKNCLAFMQHLSNRYFNRAMFLLTVGEDHETPDLAKEMAFRDLDIAFNMDIEVVDQCVEMGILQSKKERFESIIGRVSGLLELLKLSYTNEWNLEELLDDALTLVKSVANNTSNDLCLALNYAGRMQQLDCHLISYIILTGGSSADAAKIAIRMLVEDEYIISNAYITAIGAMIKYTESISSEDLQFDKAAVKSELFSMRSSVKKEFDEQSHHLQQKSLKKMMSLSFIAVGDDAIDEELSNVSTYECNRGDVTMENF
;
A
#
# COMPACT_ATOMS: atom_id res chain seq x y z
N HIS A 1 -40.33 23.83 -6.79
CA HIS A 1 -39.83 24.14 -5.43
C HIS A 1 -39.12 22.96 -4.76
N ILE A 2 -39.63 21.72 -4.87
CA ILE A 2 -39.00 20.50 -4.31
C ILE A 2 -37.63 20.21 -4.96
N THR A 3 -37.50 20.39 -6.28
CA THR A 3 -36.25 20.17 -7.02
C THR A 3 -35.12 21.07 -6.51
N ALA A 4 -35.34 22.39 -6.40
CA ALA A 4 -34.33 23.32 -5.88
C ALA A 4 -33.92 23.07 -4.41
N SER A 5 -34.81 22.47 -3.60
CA SER A 5 -34.56 22.14 -2.19
C SER A 5 -33.68 20.91 -2.01
N ILE A 6 -33.66 19.99 -2.98
CA ILE A 6 -32.87 18.75 -2.94
C ILE A 6 -31.56 18.92 -3.73
N THR A 7 -31.58 19.69 -4.82
CA THR A 7 -30.41 19.88 -5.68
C THR A 7 -29.26 20.61 -4.99
N LYS A 8 -29.52 21.63 -4.16
CA LYS A 8 -28.46 22.33 -3.41
C LYS A 8 -27.72 21.43 -2.42
N PRO A 9 -28.42 20.64 -1.57
CA PRO A 9 -27.78 19.66 -0.72
C PRO A 9 -27.05 18.55 -1.47
N ILE A 10 -27.62 18.02 -2.56
CA ILE A 10 -26.92 17.00 -3.37
C ILE A 10 -25.65 17.57 -4.01
N ILE A 11 -25.70 18.78 -4.56
CA ILE A 11 -24.50 19.45 -5.10
C ILE A 11 -23.47 19.70 -4.00
N HIS A 12 -23.91 20.07 -2.79
CA HIS A 12 -23.02 20.25 -1.65
C HIS A 12 -22.38 18.93 -1.23
N ILE A 13 -23.17 17.87 -1.02
CA ILE A 13 -22.67 16.51 -0.74
C ILE A 13 -21.71 16.07 -1.84
N SER A 14 -22.04 16.23 -3.13
CA SER A 14 -21.12 15.86 -4.23
C SER A 14 -19.83 16.69 -4.23
N LYS A 15 -19.87 17.97 -3.87
CA LYS A 15 -18.68 18.82 -3.74
C LYS A 15 -17.82 18.41 -2.54
N GLU A 16 -18.42 18.12 -1.41
CA GLU A 16 -17.71 17.66 -0.22
C GLU A 16 -17.19 16.23 -0.40
N MET A 17 -17.92 15.34 -1.08
CA MET A 17 -17.44 14.01 -1.50
C MET A 17 -16.26 14.12 -2.46
N LYS A 18 -16.27 15.11 -3.36
CA LYS A 18 -15.12 15.38 -4.23
C LYS A 18 -13.91 15.86 -3.43
N LYS A 19 -14.10 16.68 -2.39
CA LYS A 19 -13.01 17.02 -1.45
C LYS A 19 -12.54 15.78 -0.69
N PHE A 20 -13.46 14.92 -0.28
CA PHE A 20 -13.17 13.67 0.40
C PHE A 20 -12.25 12.77 -0.42
N ASN A 21 -12.60 12.53 -1.69
CA ASN A 21 -11.82 11.73 -2.61
C ASN A 21 -10.50 12.42 -3.06
N CYS A 22 -10.31 13.71 -2.75
CA CYS A 22 -9.11 14.49 -3.08
C CYS A 22 -8.23 14.81 -1.84
N LEU A 23 -8.66 14.44 -0.62
CA LEU A 23 -7.90 14.72 0.59
C LEU A 23 -6.77 13.70 0.75
N GLU A 24 -5.53 14.18 0.63
CA GLU A 24 -4.35 13.45 1.05
C GLU A 24 -4.39 13.20 2.57
N ALA A 25 -3.74 12.14 3.02
CA ALA A 25 -3.78 11.53 4.35
C ALA A 25 -3.37 12.41 5.56
N SER A 26 -3.31 13.74 5.43
CA SER A 26 -2.83 14.68 6.45
C SER A 26 -3.93 15.34 7.29
N ASP A 27 -5.20 15.28 6.91
CA ASP A 27 -6.30 15.87 7.69
C ASP A 27 -7.17 14.80 8.39
N PRO A 28 -7.11 14.65 9.73
CA PRO A 28 -7.66 13.49 10.44
C PRO A 28 -9.20 13.47 10.59
N SER A 29 -9.91 14.41 9.97
CA SER A 29 -11.37 14.39 9.79
C SER A 29 -11.72 15.64 9.01
N PRO A 30 -12.38 15.54 7.83
CA PRO A 30 -13.04 16.72 7.29
C PRO A 30 -14.13 17.09 8.28
N ARG A 31 -13.88 18.11 9.13
CA ARG A 31 -14.95 18.72 9.91
C ARG A 31 -15.84 19.48 8.94
N PHE A 32 -16.98 18.90 8.61
CA PHE A 32 -17.92 19.54 7.73
C PHE A 32 -18.55 20.74 8.44
N ILE A 33 -18.45 21.91 7.82
CA ILE A 33 -19.07 23.13 8.31
C ILE A 33 -20.58 23.00 8.02
N SER A 34 -21.33 22.69 9.08
CA SER A 34 -22.76 22.37 9.04
C SER A 34 -23.63 23.61 8.81
N ASP A 35 -23.74 24.07 7.57
CA ASP A 35 -24.73 25.10 7.19
C ASP A 35 -26.07 24.50 6.72
N ILE A 36 -26.24 23.16 6.75
CA ILE A 36 -27.46 22.48 6.25
C ILE A 36 -28.27 21.88 7.40
N LYS A 37 -29.48 22.39 7.63
CA LYS A 37 -30.36 22.06 8.78
C LYS A 37 -31.39 20.93 8.56
N SER A 38 -31.33 20.18 7.46
CA SER A 38 -32.28 19.09 7.21
C SER A 38 -31.74 17.75 7.73
N GLY A 39 -32.45 17.12 8.66
CA GLY A 39 -32.03 15.89 9.36
C GLY A 39 -31.63 14.72 8.45
N ASP A 40 -32.29 14.56 7.29
CA ASP A 40 -31.98 13.47 6.36
C ASP A 40 -30.61 13.64 5.68
N ILE A 41 -30.22 14.89 5.38
CA ILE A 41 -28.92 15.20 4.76
C ILE A 41 -27.79 15.07 5.78
N GLN A 42 -28.04 15.44 7.04
CA GLN A 42 -27.10 15.21 8.13
C GLN A 42 -26.89 13.70 8.36
N SER A 43 -27.95 12.89 8.32
CA SER A 43 -27.83 11.44 8.48
C SER A 43 -27.03 10.76 7.35
N VAL A 44 -27.23 11.17 6.10
CA VAL A 44 -26.44 10.68 4.95
C VAL A 44 -24.98 11.08 5.12
N HIS A 45 -24.75 12.33 5.50
CA HIS A 45 -23.43 12.87 5.76
C HIS A 45 -22.67 12.10 6.85
N ASP A 46 -23.28 11.94 8.02
CA ASP A 46 -22.68 11.25 9.17
C ASP A 46 -22.37 9.80 8.81
N THR A 47 -23.22 9.17 7.99
CA THR A 47 -22.97 7.83 7.46
C THR A 47 -21.73 7.79 6.57
N PHE A 48 -21.54 8.74 5.65
CA PHE A 48 -20.36 8.77 4.78
C PHE A 48 -19.08 9.09 5.54
N GLU A 49 -19.11 10.08 6.45
CA GLU A 49 -17.96 10.42 7.29
C GLU A 49 -17.54 9.20 8.13
N PHE A 50 -18.50 8.53 8.77
CA PHE A 50 -18.25 7.32 9.54
C PHE A 50 -17.66 6.19 8.69
N LEU A 51 -18.17 5.98 7.47
CA LEU A 51 -17.65 4.96 6.57
C LEU A 51 -16.19 5.25 6.16
N PHE A 52 -15.86 6.52 5.89
CA PHE A 52 -14.47 6.89 5.59
C PHE A 52 -13.54 6.71 6.79
N GLN A 53 -13.92 7.23 7.96
CA GLN A 53 -13.09 7.14 9.17
C GLN A 53 -12.76 5.69 9.50
N MET A 54 -13.69 4.77 9.27
CA MET A 54 -13.49 3.35 9.53
C MET A 54 -12.58 2.67 8.51
N VAL A 55 -12.53 3.14 7.26
CA VAL A 55 -11.58 2.62 6.27
C VAL A 55 -10.18 3.17 6.56
N HIS A 56 -10.10 4.44 6.96
CA HIS A 56 -8.86 5.03 7.44
C HIS A 56 -8.33 4.30 8.70
N LEU A 57 -9.22 3.94 9.62
CA LEU A 57 -8.90 3.09 10.78
C LEU A 57 -8.39 1.72 10.32
N ALA A 58 -9.06 1.06 9.37
CA ALA A 58 -8.62 -0.24 8.87
C ALA A 58 -7.26 -0.17 8.17
N ASN A 59 -7.01 0.85 7.36
CA ASN A 59 -5.72 1.08 6.71
C ASN A 59 -4.62 1.36 7.75
N SER A 60 -4.93 2.16 8.77
CA SER A 60 -3.99 2.45 9.87
C SER A 60 -3.69 1.23 10.73
N ALA A 61 -4.70 0.39 11.03
CA ALA A 61 -4.54 -0.90 11.68
C ALA A 61 -3.69 -1.85 10.83
N TYR A 62 -3.92 -1.89 9.51
CA TYR A 62 -3.12 -2.67 8.56
C TYR A 62 -1.65 -2.23 8.60
N PHE A 63 -1.36 -0.95 8.39
CA PHE A 63 0.01 -0.44 8.39
C PHE A 63 0.70 -0.57 9.75
N SER A 64 -0.05 -0.56 10.85
CA SER A 64 0.46 -0.84 12.20
C SER A 64 0.65 -2.31 12.54
N GLY A 65 0.11 -3.20 11.72
CA GLY A 65 0.25 -4.63 11.88
C GLY A 65 -0.75 -5.29 12.78
N ASP A 66 -1.74 -4.54 13.24
CA ASP A 66 -2.93 -5.10 13.84
C ASP A 66 -3.89 -5.59 12.75
N LEU A 67 -3.50 -6.69 12.11
CA LEU A 67 -4.23 -7.28 10.99
C LEU A 67 -5.63 -7.76 11.40
N MET A 68 -5.80 -8.21 12.65
CA MET A 68 -7.11 -8.64 13.15
C MET A 68 -8.06 -7.46 13.35
N VAL A 69 -7.59 -6.33 13.90
CA VAL A 69 -8.39 -5.10 13.98
C VAL A 69 -8.70 -4.57 12.60
N ALA A 70 -7.73 -4.57 11.67
CA ALA A 70 -7.97 -4.17 10.28
C ALA A 70 -9.08 -5.03 9.63
N TYR A 71 -8.98 -6.36 9.78
CA TYR A 71 -9.95 -7.32 9.25
C TYR A 71 -11.35 -7.13 9.84
N LYS A 72 -11.47 -7.17 11.18
CA LYS A 72 -12.75 -7.01 11.89
C LYS A 72 -13.42 -5.68 11.51
N SER A 73 -12.64 -4.60 11.47
CA SER A 73 -13.13 -3.26 11.10
C SER A 73 -13.71 -3.25 9.69
N LEU A 74 -12.99 -3.83 8.71
CA LEU A 74 -13.38 -3.73 7.30
C LEU A 74 -14.48 -4.73 6.90
N VAL A 75 -14.52 -5.94 7.47
CA VAL A 75 -15.61 -6.92 7.22
C VAL A 75 -16.96 -6.37 7.64
N ASN A 76 -17.03 -5.73 8.81
CA ASN A 76 -18.27 -5.12 9.30
C ASN A 76 -18.77 -4.02 8.35
N LYS A 77 -17.86 -3.26 7.73
CA LYS A 77 -18.22 -2.19 6.78
C LYS A 77 -18.59 -2.71 5.40
N LEU A 78 -17.98 -3.81 4.95
CA LEU A 78 -18.36 -4.46 3.70
C LEU A 78 -19.86 -4.77 3.67
N SER A 79 -20.43 -5.25 4.78
CA SER A 79 -21.87 -5.51 4.90
C SER A 79 -22.71 -4.23 4.80
N ALA A 80 -22.26 -3.13 5.44
CA ALA A 80 -22.90 -1.83 5.32
C ALA A 80 -22.87 -1.28 3.89
N PHE A 81 -21.72 -1.36 3.20
CA PHE A 81 -21.59 -0.93 1.80
C PHE A 81 -22.50 -1.73 0.86
N LYS A 82 -22.61 -3.05 1.07
CA LYS A 82 -23.54 -3.92 0.34
C LYS A 82 -24.99 -3.50 0.56
N ARG A 83 -25.39 -3.24 1.80
CA ARG A 83 -26.75 -2.75 2.13
C ARG A 83 -27.09 -1.41 1.48
N LEU A 84 -26.09 -0.55 1.29
CA LEU A 84 -26.23 0.74 0.62
C LEU A 84 -26.15 0.64 -0.92
N ASN A 85 -25.98 -0.56 -1.48
CA ASN A 85 -25.74 -0.79 -2.91
C ASN A 85 -24.59 0.07 -3.49
N ASN A 86 -23.56 0.34 -2.68
CA ASN A 86 -22.41 1.13 -3.11
C ASN A 86 -21.33 0.21 -3.68
N ASN A 87 -21.47 -0.18 -4.94
CA ASN A 87 -20.56 -1.13 -5.60
C ASN A 87 -19.10 -0.64 -5.63
N LYS A 88 -18.85 0.67 -5.78
CA LYS A 88 -17.49 1.24 -5.69
C LYS A 88 -16.88 0.93 -4.32
N ALA A 89 -17.62 1.22 -3.25
CA ALA A 89 -17.19 0.98 -1.88
C ALA A 89 -16.96 -0.50 -1.58
N VAL A 90 -17.84 -1.38 -2.09
CA VAL A 90 -17.69 -2.82 -1.97
C VAL A 90 -16.40 -3.28 -2.66
N GLY A 91 -16.11 -2.77 -3.85
CA GLY A 91 -14.87 -3.06 -4.58
C GLY A 91 -13.61 -2.67 -3.80
N VAL A 92 -13.55 -1.42 -3.31
CA VAL A 92 -12.45 -0.88 -2.49
C VAL A 92 -12.25 -1.73 -1.22
N ALA A 93 -13.32 -1.97 -0.46
CA ALA A 93 -13.25 -2.74 0.77
C ALA A 93 -12.84 -4.20 0.52
N SER A 94 -13.26 -4.78 -0.61
CA SER A 94 -12.87 -6.14 -0.98
C SER A 94 -11.39 -6.22 -1.37
N ASN A 95 -10.86 -5.27 -2.15
CA ASN A 95 -9.41 -5.21 -2.45
C ASN A 95 -8.59 -5.13 -1.15
N ASN A 96 -8.96 -4.22 -0.26
CA ASN A 96 -8.26 -4.01 1.00
C ASN A 96 -8.37 -5.24 1.94
N LEU A 97 -9.52 -5.94 1.96
CA LEU A 97 -9.64 -7.22 2.66
C LEU A 97 -8.75 -8.31 2.06
N GLY A 98 -8.63 -8.38 0.73
CA GLY A 98 -7.68 -9.26 0.04
C GLY A 98 -6.24 -9.00 0.47
N ASN A 99 -5.81 -7.74 0.52
CA ASN A 99 -4.48 -7.36 1.01
C ASN A 99 -4.27 -7.73 2.48
N ILE A 100 -5.28 -7.57 3.33
CA ILE A 100 -5.22 -8.03 4.72
C ILE A 100 -5.06 -9.57 4.77
N MET A 101 -5.76 -10.33 3.92
CA MET A 101 -5.58 -11.80 3.84
C MET A 101 -4.16 -12.16 3.41
N LEU A 102 -3.58 -11.46 2.43
CA LEU A 102 -2.18 -11.65 2.02
C LEU A 102 -1.22 -11.44 3.20
N ALA A 103 -1.37 -10.34 3.93
CA ALA A 103 -0.52 -10.03 5.07
C ALA A 103 -0.67 -11.04 6.21
N MET A 104 -1.89 -11.50 6.50
CA MET A 104 -2.14 -12.55 7.48
C MET A 104 -1.46 -13.86 7.07
N TYR A 105 -1.59 -14.25 5.80
CA TYR A 105 -0.96 -15.46 5.27
C TYR A 105 0.56 -15.43 5.42
N ARG A 106 1.21 -14.34 4.97
CA ARG A 106 2.66 -14.19 5.07
C ARG A 106 3.14 -14.21 6.51
N THR A 107 2.38 -13.58 7.40
CA THR A 107 2.67 -13.58 8.83
C THR A 107 2.60 -14.99 9.41
N MET A 108 1.55 -15.75 9.10
CA MET A 108 1.44 -17.15 9.53
C MET A 108 2.60 -18.01 9.04
N VAL A 109 2.95 -17.90 7.75
CA VAL A 109 4.06 -18.67 7.18
C VAL A 109 5.38 -18.32 7.87
N LYS A 110 5.65 -17.03 8.09
CA LYS A 110 6.86 -16.55 8.77
C LYS A 110 6.95 -17.04 10.23
N CYS A 111 5.82 -17.10 10.93
CA CYS A 111 5.77 -17.54 12.33
C CYS A 111 5.65 -19.06 12.49
N GLY A 112 5.35 -19.80 11.42
CA GLY A 112 5.05 -21.23 11.48
C GLY A 112 3.69 -21.53 12.12
N ASP A 113 2.77 -20.56 12.11
CA ASP A 113 1.45 -20.69 12.71
C ASP A 113 0.47 -21.43 11.79
N THR A 114 -0.44 -22.19 12.38
CA THR A 114 -1.49 -22.94 11.64
C THR A 114 -2.78 -22.13 11.46
N ALA A 115 -2.95 -21.05 12.24
CA ALA A 115 -4.08 -20.13 12.17
C ALA A 115 -3.64 -18.71 12.55
N PHE A 116 -4.39 -17.70 12.06
CA PHE A 116 -4.26 -16.31 12.46
C PHE A 116 -5.55 -15.86 13.15
N GLY A 117 -5.50 -15.72 14.48
CA GLY A 117 -6.70 -15.56 15.29
C GLY A 117 -7.63 -16.78 15.15
N HIS A 118 -8.80 -16.59 14.55
CA HIS A 118 -9.78 -17.67 14.32
C HIS A 118 -9.80 -18.19 12.87
N LEU A 119 -8.92 -17.69 12.02
CA LEU A 119 -8.87 -18.04 10.60
C LEU A 119 -7.77 -19.06 10.34
N THR A 120 -8.13 -20.18 9.73
CA THR A 120 -7.14 -21.17 9.26
C THR A 120 -6.45 -20.69 7.98
N LYS A 121 -5.30 -21.30 7.65
CA LYS A 121 -4.58 -21.04 6.40
C LYS A 121 -5.49 -21.15 5.17
N GLN A 122 -6.27 -22.24 5.08
CA GLN A 122 -7.21 -22.46 3.98
C GLN A 122 -8.33 -21.41 3.91
N GLN A 123 -8.83 -20.97 5.06
CA GLN A 123 -9.85 -19.91 5.10
C GLN A 123 -9.29 -18.58 4.62
N ILE A 124 -8.04 -18.24 4.94
CA ILE A 124 -7.38 -17.04 4.45
C ILE A 124 -7.20 -17.09 2.94
N ILE A 125 -6.75 -18.23 2.41
CA ILE A 125 -6.59 -18.44 0.96
C ILE A 125 -7.94 -18.27 0.26
N SER A 126 -8.95 -19.04 0.66
CA SER A 126 -10.29 -19.01 0.06
C SER A 126 -10.94 -17.63 0.14
N LYS A 127 -10.90 -16.97 1.30
CA LYS A 127 -11.46 -15.62 1.47
C LYS A 127 -10.69 -14.57 0.66
N GLY A 128 -9.36 -14.62 0.64
CA GLY A 128 -8.53 -13.69 -0.13
C GLY A 128 -8.84 -13.77 -1.62
N THR A 129 -8.90 -14.98 -2.19
CA THR A 129 -9.32 -15.21 -3.58
C THR A 129 -10.70 -14.63 -3.86
N ALA A 130 -11.68 -14.90 -2.98
CA ALA A 130 -13.04 -14.40 -3.14
C ALA A 130 -13.13 -12.86 -3.07
N TYR A 131 -12.37 -12.23 -2.18
CA TYR A 131 -12.35 -10.77 -2.04
C TYR A 131 -11.73 -10.08 -3.25
N PHE A 132 -10.59 -10.57 -3.75
CA PHE A 132 -10.00 -10.00 -4.96
C PHE A 132 -10.89 -10.21 -6.20
N LEU A 133 -11.51 -11.38 -6.34
CA LEU A 133 -12.47 -11.62 -7.43
C LEU A 133 -13.65 -10.64 -7.36
N GLN A 134 -14.21 -10.41 -6.17
CA GLN A 134 -15.27 -9.41 -5.98
C GLN A 134 -14.79 -8.00 -6.33
N ALA A 135 -13.57 -7.63 -5.93
CA ALA A 135 -12.99 -6.31 -6.21
C ALA A 135 -12.79 -6.06 -7.71
N ILE A 136 -12.31 -7.06 -8.44
CA ILE A 136 -12.05 -6.98 -9.88
C ILE A 136 -13.37 -6.94 -10.65
N ASN A 137 -14.31 -7.87 -10.40
CA ASN A 137 -15.58 -7.91 -11.14
C ASN A 137 -16.38 -6.60 -11.00
N LEU A 138 -16.43 -6.03 -9.78
CA LEU A 138 -17.07 -4.73 -9.56
C LEU A 138 -16.25 -3.59 -10.16
N GLY A 139 -14.93 -3.72 -10.20
CA GLY A 139 -14.04 -2.78 -10.87
C GLY A 139 -14.35 -2.71 -12.36
N GLU A 140 -14.37 -3.85 -13.05
CA GLU A 140 -14.65 -3.94 -14.48
C GLU A 140 -16.02 -3.38 -14.83
N GLU A 141 -17.09 -3.78 -14.13
CA GLU A 141 -18.44 -3.26 -14.37
C GLU A 141 -18.50 -1.72 -14.25
N ILE A 142 -17.82 -1.17 -13.23
CA ILE A 142 -17.79 0.28 -13.01
C ILE A 142 -16.94 0.96 -14.08
N TYR A 143 -15.78 0.40 -14.44
CA TYR A 143 -14.90 0.93 -15.48
C TYR A 143 -15.64 1.01 -16.83
N GLU A 144 -16.26 -0.08 -17.27
CA GLU A 144 -17.02 -0.14 -18.52
C GLU A 144 -18.12 0.93 -18.54
N ARG A 145 -18.92 1.02 -17.47
CA ARG A 145 -19.98 2.04 -17.37
C ARG A 145 -19.41 3.46 -17.38
N PHE A 146 -18.29 3.72 -16.69
CA PHE A 146 -17.67 5.04 -16.67
C PHE A 146 -17.14 5.41 -18.05
N TYR A 147 -16.46 4.49 -18.73
CA TYR A 147 -15.92 4.69 -20.07
C TYR A 147 -17.03 4.94 -21.09
N GLU A 148 -18.14 4.20 -21.03
CA GLU A 148 -19.30 4.43 -21.90
C GLU A 148 -19.91 5.83 -21.72
N ILE A 149 -19.86 6.39 -20.51
CA ILE A 149 -20.48 7.69 -20.19
C ILE A 149 -19.54 8.86 -20.47
N GLU A 150 -18.29 8.78 -20.01
CA GLU A 150 -17.34 9.89 -20.05
C GLU A 150 -16.30 9.77 -21.19
N GLY A 151 -16.15 8.59 -21.79
CA GLY A 151 -15.02 8.27 -22.64
C GLY A 151 -13.70 8.35 -21.86
N TRP A 152 -12.61 8.61 -22.59
CA TRP A 152 -11.34 8.94 -21.96
C TRP A 152 -11.46 10.26 -21.18
N SER A 153 -11.19 10.18 -19.88
CA SER A 153 -11.28 11.30 -18.94
C SER A 153 -10.27 11.10 -17.82
N LYS A 154 -9.89 12.17 -17.11
CA LYS A 154 -9.00 12.04 -15.93
C LYS A 154 -9.56 11.07 -14.90
N ASN A 155 -10.88 11.04 -14.70
CA ASN A 155 -11.53 10.13 -13.75
C ASN A 155 -11.50 8.69 -14.27
N CYS A 156 -11.73 8.48 -15.56
CA CYS A 156 -11.64 7.17 -16.19
C CYS A 156 -10.23 6.58 -16.08
N LEU A 157 -9.19 7.38 -16.32
CA LEU A 157 -7.79 6.95 -16.21
C LEU A 157 -7.41 6.65 -14.75
N ALA A 158 -7.85 7.48 -13.79
CA ALA A 158 -7.67 7.18 -12.37
C ALA A 158 -8.36 5.86 -11.98
N PHE A 159 -9.56 5.60 -12.52
CA PHE A 159 -10.28 4.35 -12.28
C PHE A 159 -9.55 3.14 -12.89
N MET A 160 -9.04 3.26 -14.11
CA MET A 160 -8.22 2.22 -14.74
C MET A 160 -6.97 1.92 -13.90
N GLN A 161 -6.31 2.94 -13.35
CA GLN A 161 -5.17 2.74 -12.44
C GLN A 161 -5.56 1.98 -11.17
N HIS A 162 -6.75 2.23 -10.60
CA HIS A 162 -7.26 1.43 -9.48
C HIS A 162 -7.53 -0.02 -9.87
N LEU A 163 -8.13 -0.25 -11.05
CA LEU A 163 -8.39 -1.60 -11.55
C LEU A 163 -7.07 -2.36 -11.79
N SER A 164 -6.07 -1.70 -12.38
CA SER A 164 -4.71 -2.22 -12.53
C SER A 164 -4.12 -2.65 -11.18
N ASN A 165 -4.26 -1.81 -10.14
CA ASN A 165 -3.80 -2.16 -8.80
C ASN A 165 -4.49 -3.39 -8.21
N ARG A 166 -5.79 -3.59 -8.48
CA ARG A 166 -6.52 -4.78 -8.01
C ARG A 166 -6.02 -6.05 -8.69
N TYR A 167 -5.79 -5.98 -9.99
CA TYR A 167 -5.18 -7.06 -10.77
C TYR A 167 -3.80 -7.42 -10.21
N PHE A 168 -2.94 -6.43 -10.04
CA PHE A 168 -1.61 -6.63 -9.45
C PHE A 168 -1.67 -7.24 -8.04
N ASN A 169 -2.52 -6.71 -7.15
CA ASN A 169 -2.66 -7.22 -5.79
C ASN A 169 -3.16 -8.68 -5.77
N ARG A 170 -4.11 -9.04 -6.65
CA ARG A 170 -4.57 -10.43 -6.77
C ARG A 170 -3.45 -11.35 -7.25
N ALA A 171 -2.66 -10.91 -8.23
CA ALA A 171 -1.52 -11.68 -8.69
C ALA A 171 -0.49 -11.93 -7.58
N MET A 172 -0.13 -10.86 -6.85
CA MET A 172 0.76 -10.95 -5.70
C MET A 172 0.26 -11.95 -4.67
N PHE A 173 -1.05 -11.95 -4.39
CA PHE A 173 -1.67 -12.92 -3.51
C PHE A 173 -1.56 -14.35 -4.03
N LEU A 174 -2.00 -14.59 -5.27
CA LEU A 174 -2.05 -15.93 -5.87
C LEU A 174 -0.66 -16.56 -6.01
N LEU A 175 0.37 -15.78 -6.38
CA LEU A 175 1.76 -16.26 -6.43
C LEU A 175 2.34 -16.51 -5.05
N THR A 176 1.95 -15.72 -4.04
CA THR A 176 2.40 -15.92 -2.66
C THR A 176 1.77 -17.18 -2.03
N VAL A 177 0.51 -17.47 -2.31
CA VAL A 177 -0.22 -18.63 -1.74
C VAL A 177 -0.15 -19.87 -2.62
N GLY A 178 0.50 -19.79 -3.78
CA GLY A 178 0.37 -20.77 -4.87
C GLY A 178 0.58 -22.22 -4.44
N GLU A 179 1.61 -22.52 -3.65
CA GLU A 179 1.91 -23.88 -3.18
C GLU A 179 0.84 -24.45 -2.23
N ASP A 180 0.13 -23.58 -1.52
CA ASP A 180 -0.91 -23.94 -0.56
C ASP A 180 -2.33 -23.78 -1.14
N HIS A 181 -2.46 -23.35 -2.40
CA HIS A 181 -3.74 -23.21 -3.07
C HIS A 181 -4.30 -24.58 -3.47
N GLU A 182 -5.63 -24.75 -3.51
CA GLU A 182 -6.27 -26.03 -3.90
C GLU A 182 -5.90 -26.47 -5.33
N THR A 183 -5.67 -25.47 -6.19
CA THR A 183 -5.27 -25.64 -7.59
C THR A 183 -4.04 -24.76 -7.90
N PRO A 184 -2.81 -25.18 -7.52
CA PRO A 184 -1.60 -24.37 -7.64
C PRO A 184 -1.32 -23.87 -9.06
N ASP A 185 -1.38 -24.76 -10.05
CA ASP A 185 -1.06 -24.42 -11.44
C ASP A 185 -2.02 -23.39 -12.02
N LEU A 186 -3.32 -23.56 -11.77
CA LEU A 186 -4.35 -22.61 -12.20
C LEU A 186 -4.20 -21.26 -11.49
N ALA A 187 -3.91 -21.25 -10.18
CA ALA A 187 -3.68 -20.01 -9.44
C ALA A 187 -2.49 -19.25 -10.00
N LYS A 188 -1.41 -19.96 -10.34
CA LYS A 188 -0.21 -19.39 -10.94
C LYS A 188 -0.48 -18.85 -12.35
N GLU A 189 -1.17 -19.60 -13.21
CA GLU A 189 -1.59 -19.15 -14.54
C GLU A 189 -2.44 -17.87 -14.47
N MET A 190 -3.45 -17.86 -13.58
CA MET A 190 -4.29 -16.68 -13.36
C MET A 190 -3.47 -15.49 -12.89
N ALA A 191 -2.51 -15.69 -12.00
CA ALA A 191 -1.69 -14.62 -11.47
C ALA A 191 -0.76 -14.00 -12.52
N PHE A 192 -0.16 -14.81 -13.39
CA PHE A 192 0.64 -14.29 -14.51
C PHE A 192 -0.21 -13.44 -15.45
N ARG A 193 -1.40 -13.94 -15.82
CA ARG A 193 -2.36 -13.18 -16.62
C ARG A 193 -2.73 -11.85 -15.96
N ASP A 194 -2.94 -11.84 -14.65
CA ASP A 194 -3.29 -10.63 -13.92
C ASP A 194 -2.15 -9.61 -13.88
N LEU A 195 -0.89 -10.05 -13.81
CA LEU A 195 0.27 -9.15 -13.93
C LEU A 195 0.31 -8.53 -15.33
N ASP A 196 0.13 -9.32 -16.39
CA ASP A 196 0.10 -8.79 -17.75
C ASP A 196 -1.01 -7.75 -17.93
N ILE A 197 -2.21 -8.00 -17.39
CA ILE A 197 -3.31 -7.03 -17.42
C ILE A 197 -2.93 -5.75 -16.68
N ALA A 198 -2.35 -5.85 -15.48
CA ALA A 198 -1.94 -4.68 -14.71
C ALA A 198 -0.89 -3.82 -15.46
N PHE A 199 0.15 -4.45 -16.02
CA PHE A 199 1.16 -3.73 -16.79
C PHE A 199 0.60 -3.07 -18.05
N ASN A 200 -0.26 -3.77 -18.79
CA ASN A 200 -0.90 -3.20 -19.97
C ASN A 200 -1.80 -2.00 -19.61
N MET A 201 -2.54 -2.08 -18.51
CA MET A 201 -3.33 -0.95 -18.01
C MET A 201 -2.45 0.22 -17.56
N ASP A 202 -1.32 -0.04 -16.90
CA ASP A 202 -0.39 1.01 -16.48
C ASP A 202 0.20 1.76 -17.69
N ILE A 203 0.54 1.04 -18.78
CA ILE A 203 0.99 1.62 -20.06
C ILE A 203 -0.13 2.45 -20.70
N GLU A 204 -1.34 1.88 -20.82
CA GLU A 204 -2.49 2.56 -21.42
C GLU A 204 -2.83 3.86 -20.67
N VAL A 205 -2.78 3.86 -19.32
CA VAL A 205 -3.00 5.07 -18.52
C VAL A 205 -2.01 6.17 -18.89
N VAL A 206 -0.73 5.83 -19.08
CA VAL A 206 0.31 6.79 -19.44
C VAL A 206 0.10 7.31 -20.86
N ASP A 207 -0.11 6.41 -21.82
CA ASP A 207 -0.29 6.75 -23.23
C ASP A 207 -1.51 7.66 -23.44
N GLN A 208 -2.64 7.32 -22.82
CA GLN A 208 -3.85 8.14 -22.88
C GLN A 208 -3.68 9.48 -22.18
N CYS A 209 -2.95 9.56 -21.06
CA CYS A 209 -2.62 10.86 -20.45
C CYS A 209 -1.86 11.75 -21.44
N VAL A 210 -0.88 11.19 -22.16
CA VAL A 210 -0.08 11.92 -23.16
C VAL A 210 -0.95 12.34 -24.35
N GLU A 211 -1.74 11.42 -24.92
CA GLU A 211 -2.61 11.69 -26.07
C GLU A 211 -3.63 12.79 -25.76
N MET A 212 -4.20 12.77 -24.57
CA MET A 212 -5.18 13.77 -24.13
C MET A 212 -4.55 15.09 -23.65
N GLY A 213 -3.23 15.18 -23.53
CA GLY A 213 -2.55 16.33 -22.92
C GLY A 213 -2.89 16.51 -21.43
N ILE A 214 -3.27 15.44 -20.73
CA ILE A 214 -3.54 15.44 -19.29
C ILE A 214 -2.21 15.26 -18.57
N LEU A 215 -1.84 16.25 -17.75
CA LEU A 215 -0.67 16.11 -16.88
C LEU A 215 -0.99 15.13 -15.75
N GLN A 216 -0.46 13.92 -15.84
CA GLN A 216 -0.51 12.94 -14.75
C GLN A 216 0.30 13.46 -13.56
N SER A 217 -0.19 13.22 -12.33
CA SER A 217 0.59 13.53 -11.13
C SER A 217 1.87 12.69 -11.12
N LYS A 218 3.02 13.36 -10.98
CA LYS A 218 4.32 12.68 -10.86
C LYS A 218 4.38 11.85 -9.59
N LYS A 219 3.74 12.33 -8.52
CA LYS A 219 3.57 11.57 -7.28
C LYS A 219 2.82 10.27 -7.53
N GLU A 220 1.62 10.33 -8.10
CA GLU A 220 0.80 9.14 -8.35
C GLU A 220 1.52 8.11 -9.22
N ARG A 221 2.18 8.55 -10.31
CA ARG A 221 2.96 7.67 -11.17
C ARG A 221 4.14 7.02 -10.43
N PHE A 222 4.89 7.80 -9.66
CA PHE A 222 6.01 7.28 -8.87
C PHE A 222 5.55 6.25 -7.84
N GLU A 223 4.48 6.54 -7.08
CA GLU A 223 3.95 5.60 -6.08
C GLU A 223 3.44 4.30 -6.73
N SER A 224 2.84 4.39 -7.93
CA SER A 224 2.44 3.20 -8.69
C SER A 224 3.65 2.34 -9.06
N ILE A 225 4.67 2.94 -9.69
CA ILE A 225 5.89 2.24 -10.11
C ILE A 225 6.61 1.61 -8.90
N ILE A 226 6.78 2.36 -7.81
CA ILE A 226 7.43 1.85 -6.60
C ILE A 226 6.62 0.73 -5.95
N GLY A 227 5.28 0.80 -6.00
CA GLY A 227 4.40 -0.29 -5.58
C GLY A 227 4.62 -1.56 -6.40
N ARG A 228 4.69 -1.44 -7.74
CA ARG A 228 5.01 -2.55 -8.66
C ARG A 228 6.38 -3.16 -8.36
N VAL A 229 7.40 -2.31 -8.26
CA VAL A 229 8.78 -2.73 -7.95
C VAL A 229 8.82 -3.49 -6.61
N SER A 230 8.14 -2.96 -5.59
CA SER A 230 8.07 -3.62 -4.27
C SER A 230 7.44 -5.01 -4.34
N GLY A 231 6.30 -5.16 -5.02
CA GLY A 231 5.65 -6.46 -5.24
C GLY A 231 6.53 -7.45 -6.00
N LEU A 232 7.08 -7.03 -7.13
CA LEU A 232 7.95 -7.89 -7.94
C LEU A 232 9.22 -8.32 -7.19
N LEU A 233 9.80 -7.47 -6.35
CA LEU A 233 10.92 -7.85 -5.47
C LEU A 233 10.51 -8.93 -4.46
N GLU A 234 9.27 -8.94 -3.96
CA GLU A 234 8.76 -10.05 -3.14
C GLU A 234 8.64 -11.35 -3.95
N LEU A 235 8.24 -11.29 -5.22
CA LEU A 235 8.24 -12.47 -6.09
C LEU A 235 9.64 -13.03 -6.33
N LEU A 236 10.65 -12.16 -6.51
CA LEU A 236 12.05 -12.61 -6.61
C LEU A 236 12.52 -13.34 -5.33
N LYS A 237 12.08 -12.89 -4.14
CA LYS A 237 12.37 -13.60 -2.88
C LYS A 237 11.73 -15.00 -2.82
N LEU A 238 10.60 -15.17 -3.50
CA LEU A 238 9.92 -16.45 -3.68
C LEU A 238 10.47 -17.26 -4.87
N SER A 239 11.64 -16.89 -5.40
CA SER A 239 12.33 -17.57 -6.51
C SER A 239 11.59 -17.53 -7.86
N TYR A 240 10.69 -16.57 -8.07
CA TYR A 240 10.18 -16.26 -9.41
C TYR A 240 11.25 -15.53 -10.23
N THR A 241 11.13 -15.65 -11.56
CA THR A 241 12.00 -15.00 -12.56
C THR A 241 11.64 -13.52 -12.72
N ASN A 242 12.61 -12.70 -13.13
CA ASN A 242 12.40 -11.28 -13.43
C ASN A 242 11.79 -11.09 -14.84
N GLU A 243 10.58 -11.58 -15.05
CA GLU A 243 9.93 -11.52 -16.38
C GLU A 243 9.34 -10.14 -16.72
N TRP A 244 9.09 -9.30 -15.72
CA TRP A 244 8.45 -7.98 -15.87
C TRP A 244 9.41 -6.80 -15.86
N ASN A 245 10.66 -7.05 -16.25
CA ASN A 245 11.71 -6.04 -16.45
C ASN A 245 11.79 -4.99 -15.32
N LEU A 246 12.08 -5.44 -14.09
CA LEU A 246 12.28 -4.55 -12.93
C LEU A 246 13.26 -3.38 -13.19
N GLU A 247 14.24 -3.57 -14.08
CA GLU A 247 15.23 -2.54 -14.44
C GLU A 247 14.57 -1.33 -15.11
N GLU A 248 13.66 -1.58 -16.06
CA GLU A 248 12.92 -0.53 -16.76
C GLU A 248 12.03 0.27 -15.80
N LEU A 249 11.34 -0.41 -14.87
CA LEU A 249 10.54 0.27 -13.84
C LEU A 249 11.41 1.14 -12.92
N LEU A 250 12.59 0.65 -12.52
CA LEU A 250 13.53 1.40 -11.69
C LEU A 250 14.09 2.62 -12.44
N ASP A 251 14.40 2.49 -13.72
CA ASP A 251 14.87 3.58 -14.58
C ASP A 251 13.78 4.65 -14.82
N ASP A 252 12.54 4.22 -15.00
CA ASP A 252 11.37 5.09 -15.09
C ASP A 252 11.17 5.90 -13.79
N ALA A 253 11.25 5.23 -12.63
CA ALA A 253 11.19 5.89 -11.32
C ALA A 253 12.34 6.88 -11.15
N LEU A 254 13.56 6.52 -11.55
CA LEU A 254 14.73 7.40 -11.51
C LEU A 254 14.53 8.64 -12.37
N THR A 255 13.99 8.47 -13.57
CA THR A 255 13.70 9.55 -14.50
C THR A 255 12.69 10.54 -13.90
N LEU A 256 11.64 10.03 -13.26
CA LEU A 256 10.65 10.85 -12.56
C LEU A 256 11.28 11.67 -11.44
N VAL A 257 12.07 11.04 -10.57
CA VAL A 257 12.72 11.74 -9.44
C VAL A 257 13.72 12.78 -9.93
N LYS A 258 14.58 12.44 -10.91
CA LYS A 258 15.52 13.40 -11.52
C LYS A 258 14.82 14.60 -12.14
N SER A 259 13.64 14.41 -12.73
CA SER A 259 12.87 15.49 -13.36
C SER A 259 12.37 16.56 -12.37
N VAL A 260 12.47 16.31 -11.06
CA VAL A 260 12.03 17.24 -10.00
C VAL A 260 13.18 17.72 -9.10
N ALA A 261 14.44 17.40 -9.44
CA ALA A 261 15.62 17.70 -8.61
C ALA A 261 15.72 19.17 -8.19
N ASN A 262 15.33 20.10 -9.08
CA ASN A 262 15.38 21.54 -8.84
C ASN A 262 14.03 22.16 -8.45
N ASN A 263 12.99 21.33 -8.22
CA ASN A 263 11.63 21.81 -7.93
C ASN A 263 11.08 21.17 -6.65
N THR A 264 11.45 21.75 -5.51
CA THR A 264 10.98 21.31 -4.19
C THR A 264 9.48 21.52 -3.96
N SER A 265 8.82 22.35 -4.77
CA SER A 265 7.37 22.56 -4.72
C SER A 265 6.57 21.53 -5.52
N ASN A 266 7.24 20.62 -6.23
CA ASN A 266 6.57 19.57 -6.97
C ASN A 266 5.85 18.59 -6.02
N ASP A 267 4.68 18.10 -6.45
CA ASP A 267 3.82 17.18 -5.71
C ASP A 267 4.55 15.91 -5.24
N LEU A 268 5.48 15.38 -6.05
CA LEU A 268 6.32 14.24 -5.67
C LEU A 268 7.16 14.51 -4.42
N CYS A 269 7.57 15.77 -4.21
CA CYS A 269 8.50 16.19 -3.17
C CYS A 269 7.83 16.77 -1.90
N LEU A 270 6.49 16.91 -1.87
CA LEU A 270 5.79 17.58 -0.77
C LEU A 270 5.80 16.77 0.54
N ALA A 271 5.55 15.45 0.44
CA ALA A 271 5.53 14.56 1.61
C ALA A 271 6.94 14.09 2.00
N LEU A 272 7.81 13.94 1.00
CA LEU A 272 9.18 13.49 1.16
C LEU A 272 10.04 14.24 0.13
N ASN A 273 11.09 14.92 0.59
CA ASN A 273 11.93 15.71 -0.30
C ASN A 273 12.66 14.85 -1.35
N TYR A 274 13.33 15.51 -2.30
CA TYR A 274 14.08 14.82 -3.37
C TYR A 274 15.06 13.77 -2.83
N ALA A 275 15.83 14.09 -1.78
CA ALA A 275 16.78 13.15 -1.18
C ALA A 275 16.07 11.91 -0.63
N GLY A 276 14.96 12.08 0.07
CA GLY A 276 14.16 10.97 0.57
C GLY A 276 13.53 10.12 -0.54
N ARG A 277 13.10 10.73 -1.65
CA ARG A 277 12.61 9.99 -2.84
C ARG A 277 13.73 9.19 -3.51
N MET A 278 14.92 9.77 -3.61
CA MET A 278 16.10 9.02 -4.06
C MET A 278 16.40 7.85 -3.12
N GLN A 279 16.40 8.06 -1.80
CA GLN A 279 16.62 6.99 -0.83
C GLN A 279 15.60 5.86 -0.97
N GLN A 280 14.32 6.14 -1.23
CA GLN A 280 13.32 5.11 -1.50
C GLN A 280 13.72 4.27 -2.72
N LEU A 281 14.04 4.93 -3.84
CA LEU A 281 14.48 4.25 -5.06
C LEU A 281 15.75 3.41 -4.82
N ASP A 282 16.72 3.95 -4.09
CA ASP A 282 17.97 3.27 -3.78
C ASP A 282 17.76 2.01 -2.93
N CYS A 283 16.79 2.01 -2.01
CA CYS A 283 16.42 0.81 -1.25
C CYS A 283 15.96 -0.32 -2.18
N HIS A 284 15.15 0.03 -3.18
CA HIS A 284 14.67 -0.93 -4.16
C HIS A 284 15.78 -1.40 -5.09
N LEU A 285 16.65 -0.49 -5.55
CA LEU A 285 17.80 -0.84 -6.38
C LEU A 285 18.80 -1.76 -5.65
N ILE A 286 19.10 -1.46 -4.39
CA ILE A 286 19.92 -2.34 -3.53
C ILE A 286 19.27 -3.73 -3.44
N SER A 287 17.97 -3.79 -3.16
CA SER A 287 17.23 -5.06 -3.05
C SER A 287 17.26 -5.85 -4.36
N TYR A 288 17.05 -5.16 -5.49
CA TYR A 288 17.12 -5.74 -6.83
C TYR A 288 18.49 -6.39 -7.08
N ILE A 289 19.58 -5.63 -6.95
CA ILE A 289 20.96 -6.12 -7.16
C ILE A 289 21.24 -7.34 -6.28
N ILE A 290 20.82 -7.29 -5.03
CA ILE A 290 21.02 -8.37 -4.05
C ILE A 290 20.27 -9.65 -4.44
N LEU A 291 19.05 -9.53 -4.99
CA LEU A 291 18.18 -10.66 -5.30
C LEU A 291 18.49 -11.28 -6.66
N THR A 292 18.93 -10.50 -7.64
CA THR A 292 19.30 -11.00 -8.98
C THR A 292 20.71 -11.59 -9.06
N GLY A 293 21.42 -11.65 -7.92
CA GLY A 293 22.81 -12.15 -7.89
C GLY A 293 23.81 -11.16 -8.48
N GLY A 294 23.44 -9.88 -8.57
CA GLY A 294 24.34 -8.80 -8.94
C GLY A 294 25.48 -8.61 -7.93
N SER A 295 26.43 -7.75 -8.30
CA SER A 295 27.60 -7.46 -7.49
C SER A 295 27.21 -6.87 -6.12
N SER A 296 27.52 -7.59 -5.04
CA SER A 296 27.37 -7.09 -3.66
C SER A 296 28.14 -5.78 -3.45
N ALA A 297 29.23 -5.57 -4.20
CA ALA A 297 30.00 -4.33 -4.17
C ALA A 297 29.20 -3.15 -4.76
N ASP A 298 28.38 -3.36 -5.79
CA ASP A 298 27.58 -2.28 -6.37
C ASP A 298 26.42 -1.90 -5.45
N ALA A 299 25.76 -2.87 -4.81
CA ALA A 299 24.80 -2.60 -3.75
C ALA A 299 25.44 -1.83 -2.56
N ALA A 300 26.67 -2.20 -2.17
CA ALA A 300 27.40 -1.50 -1.11
C ALA A 300 27.83 -0.09 -1.51
N LYS A 301 28.20 0.17 -2.77
CA LYS A 301 28.49 1.54 -3.24
C LYS A 301 27.28 2.45 -3.11
N ILE A 302 26.10 1.96 -3.51
CA ILE A 302 24.85 2.72 -3.35
C ILE A 302 24.60 3.00 -1.87
N ALA A 303 24.74 2.00 -1.01
CA ALA A 303 24.56 2.11 0.44
C ALA A 303 25.54 3.12 1.08
N ILE A 304 26.82 3.09 0.72
CA ILE A 304 27.83 4.02 1.23
C ILE A 304 27.46 5.45 0.83
N ARG A 305 27.04 5.67 -0.43
CA ARG A 305 26.60 7.00 -0.87
C ARG A 305 25.38 7.49 -0.06
N MET A 306 24.42 6.62 0.26
CA MET A 306 23.32 6.99 1.18
C MET A 306 23.84 7.39 2.56
N LEU A 307 24.76 6.60 3.12
CA LEU A 307 25.26 6.75 4.49
C LEU A 307 26.22 7.95 4.67
N VAL A 308 26.91 8.36 3.61
CA VAL A 308 27.98 9.37 3.68
C VAL A 308 27.58 10.69 3.05
N GLU A 309 26.83 10.67 1.93
CA GLU A 309 26.52 11.88 1.16
C GLU A 309 25.17 12.51 1.53
N ASP A 310 24.21 11.72 2.02
CA ASP A 310 22.89 12.26 2.38
C ASP A 310 22.93 12.91 3.78
N GLU A 311 22.44 14.15 3.89
CA GLU A 311 22.42 14.90 5.16
C GLU A 311 21.52 14.24 6.22
N TYR A 312 20.42 13.61 5.78
CA TYR A 312 19.47 12.89 6.62
C TYR A 312 19.10 11.59 5.95
N ILE A 313 18.96 10.51 6.73
CA ILE A 313 18.66 9.18 6.20
C ILE A 313 17.40 8.65 6.87
N ILE A 314 16.43 8.23 6.05
CA ILE A 314 15.21 7.59 6.54
C ILE A 314 15.58 6.25 7.20
N SER A 315 14.97 5.90 8.33
CA SER A 315 15.33 4.70 9.10
C SER A 315 15.31 3.42 8.28
N ASN A 316 14.31 3.21 7.42
CA ASN A 316 14.25 2.04 6.55
C ASN A 316 15.39 2.03 5.51
N ALA A 317 15.76 3.21 5.02
CA ALA A 317 16.86 3.40 4.09
C ALA A 317 18.20 3.09 4.75
N TYR A 318 18.37 3.52 6.00
CA TYR A 318 19.52 3.18 6.83
C TYR A 318 19.64 1.67 7.05
N ILE A 319 18.55 1.00 7.47
CA ILE A 319 18.52 -0.45 7.71
C ILE A 319 18.88 -1.23 6.44
N THR A 320 18.37 -0.78 5.28
CA THR A 320 18.65 -1.39 3.97
C THR A 320 20.11 -1.20 3.57
N ALA A 321 20.64 0.02 3.70
CA ALA A 321 22.03 0.35 3.40
C ALA A 321 23.01 -0.49 4.25
N ILE A 322 22.81 -0.55 5.57
CA ILE A 322 23.64 -1.38 6.45
C ILE A 322 23.53 -2.87 6.07
N GLY A 323 22.32 -3.33 5.72
CA GLY A 323 22.11 -4.71 5.23
C GLY A 323 22.95 -5.03 3.99
N ALA A 324 23.05 -4.11 3.03
CA ALA A 324 23.89 -4.26 1.85
C ALA A 324 25.39 -4.32 2.20
N MET A 325 25.84 -3.46 3.12
CA MET A 325 27.23 -3.47 3.57
C MET A 325 27.62 -4.77 4.31
N ILE A 326 26.70 -5.33 5.10
CA ILE A 326 26.89 -6.64 5.72
C ILE A 326 27.08 -7.71 4.65
N LYS A 327 26.18 -7.77 3.65
CA LYS A 327 26.25 -8.76 2.56
C LYS A 327 27.54 -8.61 1.75
N TYR A 328 27.98 -7.38 1.49
CA TYR A 328 29.27 -7.12 0.85
C TYR A 328 30.44 -7.62 1.70
N THR A 329 30.48 -7.27 2.99
CA THR A 329 31.52 -7.74 3.91
C THR A 329 31.60 -9.27 3.93
N GLU A 330 30.46 -9.96 3.90
CA GLU A 330 30.39 -11.42 3.83
C GLU A 330 31.00 -11.98 2.54
N SER A 331 30.80 -11.31 1.41
CA SER A 331 31.28 -11.74 0.09
C SER A 331 32.79 -11.55 -0.16
N ILE A 332 33.46 -10.68 0.59
CA ILE A 332 34.90 -10.42 0.41
C ILE A 332 35.72 -11.54 1.08
N SER A 333 36.80 -11.99 0.46
CA SER A 333 37.69 -12.97 1.08
C SER A 333 38.46 -12.35 2.26
N SER A 334 38.79 -13.14 3.28
CA SER A 334 39.54 -12.64 4.44
C SER A 334 40.96 -12.16 4.08
N GLU A 335 41.49 -12.61 2.93
CA GLU A 335 42.83 -12.28 2.44
C GLU A 335 42.89 -10.88 1.80
N ASP A 336 41.75 -10.37 1.33
CA ASP A 336 41.65 -9.07 0.65
C ASP A 336 41.44 -7.88 1.63
N LEU A 337 41.32 -8.15 2.92
CA LEU A 337 40.95 -7.14 3.92
C LEU A 337 42.14 -6.71 4.76
N GLN A 338 42.39 -5.40 4.78
CA GLN A 338 43.36 -4.76 5.70
C GLN A 338 42.80 -4.56 7.12
N PHE A 339 41.57 -5.00 7.37
CA PHE A 339 40.86 -4.79 8.62
C PHE A 339 40.16 -6.07 9.09
N ASP A 340 39.86 -6.14 10.38
CA ASP A 340 39.16 -7.28 10.99
C ASP A 340 37.71 -7.34 10.49
N LYS A 341 37.47 -8.27 9.55
CA LYS A 341 36.16 -8.57 8.97
C LYS A 341 35.10 -8.87 10.04
N ALA A 342 35.46 -9.60 11.09
CA ALA A 342 34.53 -9.99 12.14
C ALA A 342 34.14 -8.80 13.00
N ALA A 343 35.10 -7.93 13.34
CA ALA A 343 34.85 -6.70 14.07
C ALA A 343 33.91 -5.75 13.28
N VAL A 344 34.21 -5.49 12.00
CA VAL A 344 33.37 -4.65 11.14
C VAL A 344 31.96 -5.22 11.02
N LYS A 345 31.84 -6.53 10.76
CA LYS A 345 30.54 -7.19 10.69
C LYS A 345 29.75 -7.02 11.99
N SER A 346 30.37 -7.26 13.15
CA SER A 346 29.73 -7.11 14.46
C SER A 346 29.22 -5.69 14.69
N GLU A 347 29.99 -4.67 14.33
CA GLU A 347 29.58 -3.27 14.46
C GLU A 347 28.36 -2.97 13.57
N LEU A 348 28.38 -3.41 12.30
CA LEU A 348 27.25 -3.21 11.40
C LEU A 348 25.96 -3.88 11.90
N PHE A 349 26.06 -5.09 12.48
CA PHE A 349 24.90 -5.74 13.10
C PHE A 349 24.38 -4.96 14.31
N SER A 350 25.28 -4.43 15.14
CA SER A 350 24.91 -3.59 16.29
C SER A 350 24.17 -2.33 15.83
N MET A 351 24.72 -1.61 14.86
CA MET A 351 24.11 -0.40 14.27
C MET A 351 22.73 -0.70 13.68
N ARG A 352 22.62 -1.76 12.86
CA ARG A 352 21.34 -2.16 12.25
C ARG A 352 20.30 -2.49 13.31
N SER A 353 20.68 -3.24 14.35
CA SER A 353 19.77 -3.65 15.41
C SER A 353 19.30 -2.47 16.25
N SER A 354 20.20 -1.52 16.56
CA SER A 354 19.87 -0.30 17.29
C SER A 354 18.85 0.55 16.53
N VAL A 355 19.12 0.86 15.26
CA VAL A 355 18.23 1.69 14.44
C VAL A 355 16.89 1.01 14.19
N LYS A 356 16.91 -0.31 13.96
CA LYS A 356 15.69 -1.10 13.81
C LYS A 356 14.82 -1.03 15.06
N LYS A 357 15.41 -1.26 16.24
CA LYS A 357 14.69 -1.17 17.51
C LYS A 357 14.07 0.22 17.72
N GLU A 358 14.83 1.28 17.49
CA GLU A 358 14.32 2.65 17.62
C GLU A 358 13.17 2.93 16.64
N PHE A 359 13.33 2.50 15.38
CA PHE A 359 12.29 2.64 14.37
C PHE A 359 11.01 1.89 14.75
N ASP A 360 11.14 0.63 15.21
CA ASP A 360 10.01 -0.19 15.62
C ASP A 360 9.27 0.44 16.82
N GLU A 361 10.02 0.96 17.82
CA GLU A 361 9.46 1.65 18.98
C GLU A 361 8.73 2.96 18.60
N GLN A 362 9.34 3.79 17.75
CA GLN A 362 8.74 5.04 17.27
C GLN A 362 7.51 4.79 16.41
N SER A 363 7.61 3.85 15.47
CA SER A 363 6.53 3.44 14.58
C SER A 363 5.34 2.93 15.39
N HIS A 364 5.59 2.02 16.34
CA HIS A 364 4.57 1.49 17.23
C HIS A 364 3.91 2.60 18.08
N HIS A 365 4.69 3.53 18.63
CA HIS A 365 4.14 4.64 19.41
C HIS A 365 3.23 5.56 18.58
N LEU A 366 3.67 5.95 17.38
CA LEU A 366 2.88 6.79 16.47
C LEU A 366 1.60 6.08 16.02
N GLN A 367 1.70 4.80 15.70
CA GLN A 367 0.60 3.96 15.28
C GLN A 367 -0.43 3.76 16.38
N GLN A 368 -0.01 3.41 17.60
CA GLN A 368 -0.91 3.30 18.75
C GLN A 368 -1.60 4.63 19.05
N LYS A 369 -0.86 5.75 18.99
CA LYS A 369 -1.43 7.08 19.21
C LYS A 369 -2.48 7.42 18.14
N SER A 370 -2.20 7.11 16.88
CA SER A 370 -3.15 7.30 15.77
C SER A 370 -4.39 6.43 15.93
N LEU A 371 -4.21 5.12 16.21
CA LEU A 371 -5.29 4.17 16.41
C LEU A 371 -6.17 4.57 17.59
N LYS A 372 -5.59 4.91 18.75
CA LYS A 372 -6.33 5.40 19.93
C LYS A 372 -7.11 6.67 19.62
N LYS A 373 -6.52 7.61 18.86
CA LYS A 373 -7.20 8.82 18.44
C LYS A 373 -8.39 8.50 17.53
N MET A 374 -8.23 7.63 16.54
CA MET A 374 -9.33 7.23 15.65
C MET A 374 -10.43 6.46 16.38
N MET A 375 -10.06 5.54 17.28
CA MET A 375 -11.00 4.82 18.13
C MET A 375 -11.81 5.79 18.99
N SER A 376 -11.15 6.75 19.66
CA SER A 376 -11.86 7.76 20.47
C SER A 376 -12.86 8.60 19.66
N LEU A 377 -12.63 8.77 18.35
CA LEU A 377 -13.55 9.48 17.46
C LEU A 377 -14.70 8.59 16.99
N SER A 378 -14.47 7.28 16.79
CA SER A 378 -15.51 6.34 16.35
C SER A 378 -16.45 5.89 17.49
N PHE A 379 -15.98 5.82 18.73
CA PHE A 379 -16.79 5.47 19.92
C PHE A 379 -17.78 6.58 20.33
N ILE A 380 -17.57 7.83 19.91
CA ILE A 380 -18.56 8.90 20.09
C ILE A 380 -19.81 8.63 19.21
N ALA A 381 -19.72 7.78 18.18
CA ALA A 381 -20.80 7.51 17.22
C ALA A 381 -21.56 6.19 17.44
N VAL A 382 -21.05 5.25 18.24
CA VAL A 382 -21.68 3.94 18.48
C VAL A 382 -21.56 3.59 19.95
N GLY A 383 -22.71 3.47 20.63
CA GLY A 383 -22.79 3.23 22.08
C GLY A 383 -21.95 2.05 22.56
N ASP A 384 -21.29 2.28 23.69
CA ASP A 384 -20.37 1.39 24.39
C ASP A 384 -21.00 0.05 24.76
N ASP A 385 -20.17 -0.99 24.67
CA ASP A 385 -20.05 -2.16 25.56
C ASP A 385 -19.55 -3.36 24.73
N ALA A 386 -18.28 -3.75 24.91
CA ALA A 386 -17.68 -5.08 24.63
C ALA A 386 -16.38 -5.15 23.80
N ILE A 387 -15.48 -4.14 23.79
CA ILE A 387 -14.21 -4.25 23.02
C ILE A 387 -12.93 -4.06 23.88
N ASP A 388 -13.02 -3.52 25.09
CA ASP A 388 -11.81 -3.17 25.88
C ASP A 388 -10.98 -4.36 26.39
N GLU A 389 -11.56 -5.56 26.53
CA GLU A 389 -10.87 -6.71 27.15
C GLU A 389 -10.08 -7.59 26.15
N GLU A 390 -10.33 -7.47 24.84
CA GLU A 390 -9.68 -8.30 23.81
C GLU A 390 -8.47 -7.61 23.12
N LEU A 391 -8.22 -6.33 23.42
CA LEU A 391 -7.21 -5.49 22.75
C LEU A 391 -5.85 -5.43 23.46
N SER A 392 -5.67 -6.11 24.60
CA SER A 392 -4.41 -6.04 25.39
C SER A 392 -3.27 -6.91 24.85
N ASN A 393 -3.53 -7.79 23.88
CA ASN A 393 -2.53 -8.67 23.27
C ASN A 393 -2.25 -8.24 21.82
N VAL A 394 -1.70 -7.04 21.65
CA VAL A 394 -1.27 -6.53 20.34
C VAL A 394 0.04 -7.22 19.95
N SER A 395 -0.04 -8.14 19.00
CA SER A 395 1.13 -8.70 18.36
C SER A 395 1.47 -7.89 17.11
N THR A 396 2.56 -7.11 17.16
CA THR A 396 3.09 -6.40 15.98
C THR A 396 3.93 -7.37 15.16
N TYR A 397 3.32 -8.00 14.18
CA TYR A 397 4.07 -8.85 13.25
C TYR A 397 4.72 -8.00 12.16
N GLU A 398 6.00 -8.24 11.86
CA GLU A 398 6.67 -7.65 10.70
C GLU A 398 6.20 -8.35 9.41
N CYS A 399 5.40 -7.66 8.61
CA CYS A 399 5.05 -8.06 7.24
C CYS A 399 5.43 -6.93 6.28
N ASN A 400 5.97 -7.27 5.10
CA ASN A 400 6.07 -6.31 4.00
C ASN A 400 4.64 -5.90 3.60
N ARG A 401 4.34 -4.61 3.71
CA ARG A 401 3.00 -4.03 3.53
C ARG A 401 2.94 -2.96 2.44
N GLY A 402 4.10 -2.58 1.89
CA GLY A 402 4.22 -1.60 0.80
C GLY A 402 4.25 -2.24 -0.58
N ASP A 403 4.15 -3.56 -0.66
CA ASP A 403 4.24 -4.34 -1.91
C ASP A 403 2.88 -4.60 -2.56
N VAL A 404 1.80 -4.19 -1.89
CA VAL A 404 0.42 -4.15 -2.40
C VAL A 404 -0.22 -2.80 -2.09
N THR A 405 -1.11 -2.33 -2.96
CA THR A 405 -1.73 -1.02 -2.82
C THR A 405 -3.06 -1.11 -2.08
N MET A 406 -3.15 -0.48 -0.91
CA MET A 406 -4.42 -0.22 -0.23
C MET A 406 -5.14 0.94 -0.91
N GLU A 407 -6.41 0.76 -1.25
CA GLU A 407 -7.24 1.80 -1.84
C GLU A 407 -7.80 2.72 -0.75
N ASN A 408 -7.84 4.02 -1.06
CA ASN A 408 -8.61 5.02 -0.33
C ASN A 408 -9.94 5.27 -1.06
N PHE A 409 -10.93 5.84 -0.37
CA PHE A 409 -12.29 6.04 -0.87
C PHE A 409 -12.44 7.14 -1.93
#